data_AF-A0A1C2H9J8-F1
#
_entry.id   AF-A0A1C2H9J8-F1
#
_cell.length_a   1.000
_cell.length_b   1.000
_cell.length_c   1.000
_cell.angle_alpha   90.00
_cell.angle_beta   90.00
_cell.angle_gamma   90.00
#
_symmetry.space_group_name_H-M   'P 1'
#
loop_
_entity.id
_entity.type
_entity.pdbx_description
1 polymer ?
#
loop_
_entity_poly.entity_id
_entity_poly.type
_entity_poly.pdbx_seq_one_letter_code
_entity_poly.pdbx_strand_id
1 'polypeptide(L)'
;MVLTSIWQEGWIWALLGIGLAIAELLLPGFFLLGFAIGALIVAALTWVGLLGASLPLLVLIFAVTSLLAWVGLRKAFPRRAGQVKIWDRDINED
;
A
#
# COMPACT_ATOMS: atom_id res chain seq x y z
N MET A 1 15.61 -3.26 32.62
CA MET A 1 14.55 -3.08 31.61
C MET A 1 15.09 -2.09 30.60
N VAL A 2 15.53 -2.56 29.43
CA VAL A 2 16.01 -1.65 28.37
C VAL A 2 14.74 -1.03 27.78
N LEU A 3 14.63 0.30 27.84
CA LEU A 3 13.56 1.02 27.16
C LEU A 3 13.88 1.00 25.67
N THR A 4 13.31 0.04 24.94
CA THR A 4 13.31 0.06 23.48
C THR A 4 12.49 1.25 23.00
N SER A 5 12.94 1.89 21.93
CA SER A 5 12.20 3.05 21.43
C SER A 5 10.91 2.58 20.77
N ILE A 6 9.80 3.28 21.02
CA ILE A 6 8.47 2.88 20.58
C ILE A 6 8.40 2.59 19.06
N TRP A 7 9.08 3.39 18.23
CA TRP A 7 9.16 3.22 16.77
C TRP A 7 9.97 2.00 16.30
N GLN A 8 10.75 1.37 17.17
CA GLN A 8 11.47 0.12 16.90
C GLN A 8 10.59 -1.11 17.14
N GLU A 9 9.38 -0.90 17.65
CA GLU A 9 8.46 -1.99 17.91
C GLU A 9 7.62 -2.28 16.66
N GLY A 10 7.81 -3.46 16.07
CA GLY A 10 7.11 -3.87 14.84
C GLY A 10 5.58 -3.83 14.95
N TRP A 11 5.03 -3.99 16.16
CA TRP A 11 3.59 -3.94 16.40
C TRP A 11 2.97 -2.57 16.08
N ILE A 12 3.74 -1.46 16.20
CA ILE A 12 3.24 -0.12 15.89
C ILE A 12 3.08 0.07 14.39
N TRP A 13 4.08 -0.39 13.64
CA TRP A 13 4.02 -0.41 12.20
C TRP A 13 2.90 -1.32 11.70
N ALA A 14 2.65 -2.44 12.39
CA ALA A 14 1.53 -3.32 12.08
C ALA A 14 0.17 -2.64 12.33
N LEU A 15 -0.01 -1.98 13.48
CA LEU A 15 -1.25 -1.23 13.78
C LEU A 15 -1.46 -0.08 12.80
N LEU A 16 -0.39 0.65 12.45
CA LEU A 16 -0.43 1.70 11.43
C LEU A 16 -0.89 1.13 10.09
N GLY A 17 -0.29 0.01 9.65
CA GLY A 17 -0.66 -0.66 8.40
C GLY A 17 -2.11 -1.13 8.37
N ILE A 18 -2.58 -1.76 9.45
CA ILE A 18 -3.97 -2.21 9.59
C ILE A 18 -4.92 -1.00 9.59
N GLY A 19 -4.61 0.06 10.34
CA GLY A 19 -5.39 1.28 10.38
C GLY A 19 -5.52 1.94 9.01
N LEU A 20 -4.43 2.00 8.23
CA LEU A 20 -4.43 2.51 6.86
C LEU A 20 -5.27 1.64 5.92
N ALA A 21 -5.19 0.31 6.06
CA ALA A 21 -6.01 -0.62 5.28
C ALA A 21 -7.51 -0.47 5.58
N ILE A 22 -7.87 -0.26 6.85
CA ILE A 22 -9.26 0.01 7.26
C ILE A 22 -9.70 1.38 6.73
N ALA A 23 -8.86 2.41 6.83
CA ALA A 23 -9.17 3.74 6.33
C ALA A 23 -9.39 3.77 4.81
N GLU A 24 -8.70 2.91 4.06
CA GLU A 24 -8.93 2.74 2.61
C GLU A 24 -10.37 2.27 2.31
N LEU A 25 -11.02 1.51 3.21
CA LEU A 25 -12.42 1.09 2.98
C LEU A 25 -13.39 2.27 2.91
N LEU A 26 -13.02 3.42 3.48
CA LEU A 26 -13.79 4.66 3.42
C LEU A 26 -13.47 5.51 2.18
N LEU A 27 -12.34 5.25 1.51
CA LEU A 27 -11.83 6.05 0.39
C LEU A 27 -11.65 5.17 -0.85
N PRO A 28 -12.44 5.35 -1.93
CA PRO A 28 -12.21 4.62 -3.17
C PRO A 28 -11.00 5.20 -3.93
N GLY A 29 -9.77 4.74 -3.67
CA GLY A 29 -8.57 5.32 -4.31
C GLY A 29 -7.35 4.43 -4.53
N PHE A 30 -7.27 3.27 -3.89
CA PHE A 30 -6.09 2.40 -3.75
C PHE A 30 -4.83 3.13 -3.24
N PHE A 31 -4.97 4.29 -2.60
CA PHE A 31 -3.83 5.12 -2.20
C PHE A 31 -3.28 4.68 -0.85
N LEU A 32 -4.13 4.58 0.17
CA LEU A 32 -3.71 4.16 1.52
C LEU A 32 -3.30 2.68 1.53
N LEU A 33 -3.83 1.86 0.62
CA LEU A 33 -3.42 0.46 0.51
C LEU A 33 -1.91 0.30 0.24
N GLY A 34 -1.32 1.19 -0.56
CA GLY A 34 0.14 1.20 -0.80
C GLY A 34 0.92 1.49 0.48
N PHE A 35 0.49 2.47 1.27
CA PHE A 35 1.09 2.79 2.57
C PHE A 35 0.86 1.69 3.62
N ALA A 36 -0.31 1.04 3.60
CA ALA A 36 -0.59 -0.08 4.47
C ALA A 36 0.40 -1.24 4.24
N ILE A 37 0.65 -1.58 2.97
CA ILE A 37 1.63 -2.60 2.59
C ILE A 37 3.04 -2.19 3.05
N GLY A 38 3.46 -0.94 2.81
CA GLY A 38 4.76 -0.45 3.25
C GLY A 38 4.95 -0.54 4.77
N ALA A 39 3.92 -0.16 5.54
CA ALA A 39 3.94 -0.27 7.00
C ALA A 39 4.06 -1.73 7.48
N LEU A 40 3.33 -2.66 6.85
CA LEU A 40 3.42 -4.09 7.15
C LEU A 40 4.79 -4.68 6.80
N ILE A 41 5.43 -4.22 5.72
CA ILE A 41 6.79 -4.63 5.37
C ILE A 41 7.78 -4.16 6.44
N VAL A 42 7.68 -2.90 6.88
CA VAL A 42 8.54 -2.41 7.97
C VAL A 42 8.29 -3.19 9.26
N ALA A 43 7.04 -3.50 9.60
CA ALA A 43 6.70 -4.33 10.76
C ALA A 43 7.37 -5.71 10.68
N ALA A 44 7.26 -6.38 9.54
CA ALA A 44 7.87 -7.69 9.31
C ALA A 44 9.39 -7.63 9.40
N LEU A 45 10.03 -6.69 8.72
CA LEU A 45 11.48 -6.52 8.72
C LEU A 45 12.03 -6.19 10.13
N THR A 46 11.25 -5.46 10.93
CA THR A 46 11.58 -5.17 12.33
C THR A 46 11.51 -6.43 13.19
N TRP A 47 10.50 -7.28 13.01
CA TRP A 47 10.41 -8.56 13.74
C TRP A 47 11.49 -9.57 13.38
N VAL A 48 11.97 -9.58 12.14
CA VAL A 48 13.10 -10.43 11.73
C VAL A 48 14.45 -9.86 12.24
N GLY A 49 14.45 -8.68 12.84
CA GLY A 49 15.66 -8.03 13.36
C GLY A 49 16.58 -7.50 12.25
N LEU A 50 16.06 -7.32 11.04
CA LEU A 50 16.82 -6.79 9.90
C LEU A 50 16.96 -5.26 9.94
N LEU A 51 16.05 -4.58 10.64
CA LEU A 51 16.06 -3.12 10.74
C LEU A 51 16.66 -2.69 12.08
N GLY A 52 17.73 -1.90 12.00
CA GLY A 52 18.37 -1.33 13.18
C GLY A 52 17.53 -0.24 13.86
N ALA A 53 18.10 0.33 14.92
CA ALA A 53 17.47 1.31 15.80
C ALA A 53 17.14 2.68 15.16
N SER A 54 17.54 2.93 13.91
CA SER A 54 17.50 4.25 13.29
C SER A 54 16.15 4.58 12.65
N LEU A 55 15.43 5.53 13.25
CA LEU A 55 14.17 6.06 12.72
C LEU A 55 14.25 6.54 11.25
N PRO A 56 15.30 7.26 10.80
CA PRO A 56 15.39 7.69 9.40
C PRO A 56 15.39 6.53 8.40
N LEU A 57 16.03 5.41 8.74
CA LEU A 57 16.07 4.22 7.89
C LEU A 57 14.69 3.54 7.82
N LEU A 58 13.98 3.43 8.95
CA LEU A 58 12.61 2.90 8.98
C LEU A 58 11.69 3.70 8.07
N VAL A 59 11.74 5.03 8.16
CA VAL A 59 10.94 5.94 7.33
C VAL A 59 11.33 5.86 5.85
N LEU A 60 12.62 5.73 5.54
CA LEU A 60 13.09 5.56 4.16
C LEU A 60 12.54 4.27 3.54
N ILE A 61 12.65 3.15 4.27
CA ILE A 61 12.15 1.84 3.80
C ILE A 61 10.63 1.90 3.66
N PHE A 62 9.92 2.48 4.62
CA PHE A 62 8.49 2.72 4.53
C PHE A 62 8.11 3.50 3.27
N ALA A 63 8.79 4.62 2.99
CA ALA A 63 8.48 5.47 1.85
C ALA A 63 8.73 4.74 0.51
N VAL A 64 9.89 4.06 0.38
CA VAL A 64 10.25 3.32 -0.84
C VAL A 64 9.29 2.15 -1.07
N THR A 65 9.05 1.34 -0.05
CA THR A 65 8.16 0.17 -0.16
C THR A 65 6.71 0.58 -0.44
N SER A 66 6.23 1.67 0.17
CA SER A 66 4.89 2.21 -0.10
C SER A 66 4.76 2.72 -1.53
N LEU A 67 5.77 3.44 -2.03
CA LEU A 67 5.77 3.92 -3.41
C LEU A 67 5.76 2.76 -4.41
N LEU A 68 6.59 1.73 -4.18
CA LEU A 68 6.64 0.54 -5.02
C LEU A 68 5.32 -0.23 -4.98
N ALA A 69 4.74 -0.41 -3.79
CA ALA A 69 3.44 -1.06 -3.62
C ALA A 69 2.33 -0.30 -4.36
N TRP A 70 2.29 1.02 -4.22
CA TRP A 70 1.31 1.88 -4.91
C TRP A 70 1.45 1.79 -6.45
N VAL A 71 2.67 1.86 -6.98
CA VAL A 71 2.91 1.67 -8.43
C VAL A 71 2.48 0.28 -8.88
N GLY A 72 2.79 -0.75 -8.08
CA GLY A 72 2.39 -2.14 -8.35
C GLY A 72 0.87 -2.31 -8.41
N LEU A 73 0.14 -1.75 -7.44
CA LEU A 73 -1.32 -1.77 -7.40
C LEU A 73 -1.93 -1.06 -8.61
N ARG A 74 -1.41 0.12 -8.99
CA ARG A 74 -1.89 0.84 -10.18
C ARG A 74 -1.69 0.05 -11.48
N LYS A 75 -0.61 -0.73 -11.57
CA LYS A 75 -0.34 -1.59 -12.72
C LYS A 75 -1.23 -2.84 -12.73
N ALA A 76 -1.50 -3.43 -11.57
CA ALA A 76 -2.32 -4.64 -11.43
C ALA A 76 -3.82 -4.37 -11.64
N PHE A 77 -4.30 -3.19 -11.26
CA PHE A 77 -5.70 -2.77 -11.41
C PHE A 77 -5.82 -1.57 -12.36
N PRO A 78 -5.49 -1.74 -13.66
CA PRO A 78 -5.68 -0.66 -14.62
C PRO A 78 -7.17 -0.33 -14.71
N ARG A 79 -7.50 0.97 -14.70
CA ARG A 79 -8.86 1.43 -14.96
C ARG A 79 -9.26 0.91 -16.34
N ARG A 80 -10.24 0.00 -16.41
CA ARG A 80 -10.83 -0.46 -17.66
C ARG A 80 -11.61 0.70 -18.28
N ALA A 81 -10.91 1.61 -18.95
CA ALA A 81 -11.50 2.52 -19.90
C ALA A 81 -11.75 1.74 -21.19
N GLY A 82 -13.01 1.56 -21.58
CA GLY A 82 -13.33 0.99 -22.89
C GLY A 82 -14.02 -0.37 -22.84
N GLN A 83 -15.28 -0.36 -22.42
CA GLN A 83 -16.27 -1.19 -23.10
C GLN A 83 -17.41 -0.31 -23.58
N VAL A 84 -17.07 0.78 -24.29
CA VAL A 84 -18.03 1.35 -25.23
C VAL A 84 -18.07 0.34 -26.37
N LYS A 85 -19.07 -0.56 -26.33
CA LYS A 85 -19.37 -1.43 -27.45
C LYS A 85 -19.74 -0.51 -28.61
N ILE A 86 -18.79 -0.24 -29.50
CA ILE A 86 -19.07 0.46 -30.75
C ILE A 86 -19.92 -0.52 -31.56
N TRP A 87 -21.21 -0.26 -31.61
CA TRP A 87 -22.16 -1.01 -32.41
C TRP A 87 -22.02 -0.49 -33.84
N ASP A 88 -21.23 -1.18 -34.67
CA ASP A 88 -21.17 -0.91 -36.13
C ASP A 88 -22.35 -1.52 -36.89
N ARG A 89 -23.28 -2.20 -36.20
CA ARG A 89 -24.49 -2.70 -36.85
C ARG A 89 -25.51 -1.57 -36.87
N ASP A 90 -25.55 -0.86 -37.99
CA ASP A 90 -26.67 0.00 -38.32
C ASP A 90 -27.93 -0.87 -38.51
N ILE A 91 -29.02 -0.46 -37.89
CA ILE A 91 -30.32 -1.14 -37.90
C ILE A 91 -31.10 -0.89 -39.21
N ASN A 92 -30.47 -0.21 -40.17
CA ASN A 92 -31.05 0.19 -41.46
C ASN A 92 -30.37 -0.46 -42.69
N GLU A 93 -29.42 -1.38 -42.51
CA GLU A 93 -28.94 -2.20 -43.63
C GLU A 93 -29.83 -3.45 -43.71
N ASP A 94 -30.84 -3.38 -44.59
CA ASP A 94 -31.89 -4.38 -44.83
C ASP A 94 -31.40 -5.82 -45.06
#